data_AF-A0A962I220-F1
#
_entry.id   AF-A0A962I220-F1
#
_cell.length_a   1.000
_cell.length_b   1.000
_cell.length_c   1.000
_cell.angle_alpha   90.00
_cell.angle_beta   90.00
_cell.angle_gamma   90.00
#
_symmetry.space_group_name_H-M   'P 1'
#
loop_
_entity.id
_entity.type
_entity.pdbx_description
1 polymer ?
#
loop_
_entity_poly.entity_id
_entity_poly.type
_entity_poly.pdbx_seq_one_letter_code
_entity_poly.pdbx_strand_id
1 'polypeptide(L)'
;MILQVLRASSRAISGPLGCAAVLAAASVQAAQIDIAGPAGSVSFGDGVRVLPNGNIVVVDTSGPVSAIGTVHLYDPDGGLISTLTGGSADDRIGSGGIVVLPSGNFVIRSPNWDNPATGAANAGAYTWVNGNSGLSGVVSSANSLVGSRADDSLTNQVLVLTNGNYVVANRNWDNGAIGVDAGAVTWASGSSGISGVISPANSLVGVKNGDQVGRSLTVLTNGNYVVCNPLWDRDGAVDAGAATWAKGNTGLTGAVALANSLIGSSAQDQVCSFAVALSNGHYVVASPDWNNGSASAAGAATWGNGELGTSGEVSTGNSFVGVSNDEHTGAFVSALTNGNYVVTSPDWDNGAVANAGAATLLNGNGLATGSVSPAISLVGSTAQDRVGQSLPQASVVALANGHYVVLSERWDNGATADAGAVTWGSGVSGAAGTISPANSLVGSSTDDQLGAFRKVALANGNYVIGNPVWDNGALSNAGAATWGNGSGGTVGALSAANSLVGSSADDLIGNALTAFADGSYATYNGTWDNGGMLNAGAATLGLGGQPLTGPVTPSNSVIGGVTGSSGTIDYDPARLRLAVGRPGANIVSLLTVDLPDALFGDGFE
;
A
#
# COMPACT_ATOMS: atom_id res chain seq x y z
N MET A 1 1.37 57.64 -35.04
CA MET A 1 2.38 58.37 -35.83
C MET A 1 3.38 57.33 -36.35
N ILE A 2 3.21 56.91 -37.63
CA ILE A 2 4.18 56.29 -38.58
C ILE A 2 4.91 55.00 -38.09
N LEU A 3 4.71 53.76 -38.56
CA LEU A 3 4.59 53.10 -39.89
C LEU A 3 5.92 52.94 -40.69
N GLN A 4 6.41 51.70 -40.84
CA GLN A 4 6.98 51.03 -42.05
C GLN A 4 7.38 49.59 -41.66
N VAL A 5 6.74 48.49 -42.08
CA VAL A 5 6.48 47.86 -43.41
C VAL A 5 7.73 47.24 -44.05
N LEU A 6 7.77 45.90 -44.11
CA LEU A 6 8.21 45.18 -45.32
C LEU A 6 7.40 43.88 -45.50
N ARG A 7 6.71 43.80 -46.64
CA ARG A 7 5.97 42.65 -47.17
C ARG A 7 6.94 41.68 -47.84
N ALA A 8 6.70 40.38 -47.71
CA ALA A 8 7.21 39.38 -48.65
C ALA A 8 6.03 38.75 -49.40
N SER A 9 6.08 38.89 -50.72
CA SER A 9 5.10 38.50 -51.73
C SER A 9 5.12 37.00 -52.02
N SER A 10 3.93 36.41 -52.15
CA SER A 10 3.72 35.10 -52.77
C SER A 10 3.90 35.19 -54.30
N ARG A 11 4.78 34.34 -54.85
CA ARG A 11 4.76 33.95 -56.25
C ARG A 11 4.94 32.44 -56.34
N ALA A 12 3.92 31.79 -56.90
CA ALA A 12 3.94 30.39 -57.30
C ALA A 12 4.95 30.18 -58.44
N ILE A 13 5.78 29.15 -58.31
CA ILE A 13 6.51 28.53 -59.41
C ILE A 13 6.19 27.04 -59.36
N SER A 14 5.64 26.54 -60.46
CA SER A 14 5.30 25.16 -60.77
C SER A 14 6.51 24.40 -61.33
N GLY A 15 6.81 23.21 -60.80
CA GLY A 15 7.75 22.24 -61.40
C GLY A 15 8.26 21.20 -60.39
N PRO A 16 8.25 19.88 -60.70
CA PRO A 16 8.41 18.83 -59.70
C PRO A 16 9.90 18.56 -59.45
N LEU A 17 10.38 18.85 -58.25
CA LEU A 17 11.67 18.38 -57.75
C LEU A 17 11.41 17.71 -56.41
N GLY A 18 11.66 16.41 -56.38
CA GLY A 18 11.43 15.57 -55.22
C GLY A 18 12.06 16.16 -53.97
N CYS A 19 11.23 16.49 -52.98
CA CYS A 19 11.67 16.65 -51.62
C CYS A 19 12.06 15.25 -51.10
N ALA A 20 13.33 14.89 -51.30
CA ALA A 20 13.96 13.95 -50.39
C ALA A 20 13.95 14.61 -49.01
N ALA A 21 12.97 14.25 -48.19
CA ALA A 21 13.02 14.53 -46.76
C ALA A 21 14.21 13.74 -46.21
N VAL A 22 15.37 14.41 -46.12
CA VAL A 22 16.48 13.92 -45.31
C VAL A 22 15.98 14.00 -43.87
N LEU A 23 15.42 12.91 -43.36
CA LEU A 23 15.43 12.65 -41.93
C LEU A 23 16.91 12.64 -41.53
N ALA A 24 17.42 13.77 -41.07
CA ALA A 24 18.66 13.77 -40.32
C ALA A 24 18.39 12.93 -39.08
N ALA A 25 18.81 11.67 -39.10
CA ALA A 25 18.93 10.87 -37.89
C ALA A 25 19.88 11.64 -36.98
N ALA A 26 19.36 12.32 -35.97
CA ALA A 26 20.17 12.84 -34.89
C ALA A 26 20.85 11.63 -34.26
N SER A 27 22.13 11.41 -34.57
CA SER A 27 22.95 10.43 -33.88
C SER A 27 23.00 10.89 -32.43
N VAL A 28 22.29 10.18 -31.53
CA VAL A 28 22.43 10.37 -30.10
C VAL A 28 23.85 9.92 -29.76
N GLN A 29 24.75 10.90 -29.63
CA GLN A 29 26.12 10.66 -29.21
C GLN A 29 26.11 10.57 -27.69
N ALA A 30 26.27 9.36 -27.14
CA ALA A 30 26.45 9.20 -25.71
C ALA A 30 27.87 9.66 -25.36
N ALA A 31 27.99 10.71 -24.55
CA ALA A 31 29.24 11.08 -23.91
C ALA A 31 29.32 10.40 -22.54
N GLN A 32 30.38 9.63 -22.30
CA GLN A 32 30.66 9.03 -21.00
C GLN A 32 31.46 10.03 -20.14
N ILE A 33 31.01 10.28 -18.91
CA ILE A 33 31.76 11.02 -17.89
C ILE A 33 32.11 10.01 -16.80
N ASP A 34 33.40 9.77 -16.62
CA ASP A 34 33.90 8.93 -15.52
C ASP A 34 34.30 9.82 -14.35
N ILE A 35 33.59 9.70 -13.22
CA ILE A 35 33.92 10.38 -11.97
C ILE A 35 34.86 9.46 -11.18
N ALA A 36 36.13 9.84 -11.09
CA ALA A 36 37.08 9.14 -10.24
C ALA A 36 36.87 9.50 -8.77
N GLY A 37 36.96 8.50 -7.89
CA GLY A 37 36.99 8.73 -6.45
C GLY A 37 38.18 9.62 -6.05
N PRO A 38 38.03 10.50 -5.04
CA PRO A 38 39.14 11.28 -4.52
C PRO A 38 40.30 10.40 -4.03
N ALA A 39 41.49 10.98 -3.90
CA ALA A 39 42.65 10.26 -3.38
C ALA A 39 42.36 9.65 -1.99
N GLY A 40 42.64 8.35 -1.84
CA GLY A 40 42.34 7.61 -0.61
C GLY A 40 40.97 6.95 -0.58
N SER A 41 40.15 7.10 -1.63
CA SER A 41 38.95 6.29 -1.80
C SER A 41 39.27 4.80 -1.84
N VAL A 42 38.41 4.00 -1.21
CA VAL A 42 38.56 2.54 -1.12
C VAL A 42 37.36 1.85 -1.74
N SER A 43 36.15 2.31 -1.42
CA SER A 43 34.88 1.74 -1.88
C SER A 43 33.99 2.80 -2.53
N PHE A 44 34.61 3.70 -3.30
CA PHE A 44 33.89 4.76 -3.99
C PHE A 44 32.84 4.20 -4.95
N GLY A 45 31.59 4.59 -4.75
CA GLY A 45 30.45 4.10 -5.52
C GLY A 45 29.62 3.03 -4.83
N ASP A 46 29.92 2.67 -3.56
CA ASP A 46 29.08 1.79 -2.73
C ASP A 46 27.62 2.21 -2.69
N GLY A 47 27.36 3.52 -2.82
CA GLY A 47 26.04 4.07 -3.05
C GLY A 47 26.10 5.25 -4.00
N VAL A 48 25.21 5.27 -4.99
CA VAL A 48 25.04 6.41 -5.91
C VAL A 48 23.58 6.84 -5.95
N ARG A 49 23.32 8.15 -5.89
CA ARG A 49 21.99 8.73 -6.12
C ARG A 49 22.10 9.98 -6.98
N VAL A 50 21.25 10.08 -7.99
CA VAL A 50 21.05 11.32 -8.75
C VAL A 50 19.90 12.09 -8.10
N LEU A 51 20.16 13.36 -7.80
CA LEU A 51 19.19 14.27 -7.21
C LEU A 51 18.30 14.90 -8.31
N PRO A 52 17.09 15.39 -7.98
CA PRO A 52 16.20 16.08 -8.92
C PRO A 52 16.82 17.25 -9.69
N ASN A 53 17.85 17.89 -9.14
CA ASN A 53 18.60 18.98 -9.78
C ASN A 53 19.73 18.50 -10.71
N GLY A 54 19.94 17.18 -10.85
CA GLY A 54 20.99 16.57 -11.65
C GLY A 54 22.31 16.32 -10.91
N ASN A 55 22.48 16.84 -9.69
CA ASN A 55 23.67 16.59 -8.88
C ASN A 55 23.73 15.12 -8.45
N ILE A 56 24.94 14.62 -8.20
CA ILE A 56 25.20 13.20 -7.95
C ILE A 56 25.79 13.03 -6.54
N VAL A 57 25.14 12.24 -5.70
CA VAL A 57 25.65 11.82 -4.39
C VAL A 57 26.37 10.49 -4.56
N VAL A 58 27.62 10.40 -4.11
CA VAL A 58 28.42 9.16 -4.14
C VAL A 58 28.93 8.85 -2.74
N VAL A 59 28.68 7.63 -2.29
CA VAL A 59 29.12 7.09 -0.99
C VAL A 59 30.35 6.23 -1.20
N ASP A 60 31.32 6.38 -0.30
CA ASP A 60 32.47 5.50 -0.12
C ASP A 60 32.49 5.07 1.33
N THR A 61 31.91 3.90 1.65
CA THR A 61 31.72 3.52 3.06
C THR A 61 33.02 3.17 3.77
N SER A 62 34.09 2.91 3.00
CA SER A 62 35.40 2.54 3.56
C SER A 62 36.34 3.73 3.68
N GLY A 63 36.20 4.78 2.86
CA GLY A 63 36.94 6.05 2.94
C GLY A 63 38.48 5.90 3.09
N PRO A 64 39.23 7.01 3.27
CA PRO A 64 40.66 6.90 3.51
C PRO A 64 40.96 6.33 4.90
N VAL A 65 41.57 5.14 4.93
CA VAL A 65 42.13 4.36 6.08
C VAL A 65 41.22 4.26 7.32
N SER A 66 40.92 3.03 7.74
CA SER A 66 40.14 2.68 8.95
C SER A 66 38.62 2.78 8.85
N ALA A 67 38.02 2.62 7.66
CA ALA A 67 36.56 2.49 7.49
C ALA A 67 35.76 3.70 8.04
N ILE A 68 36.32 4.90 7.95
CA ILE A 68 35.72 6.15 8.43
C ILE A 68 34.48 6.52 7.59
N GLY A 69 34.52 6.19 6.30
CA GLY A 69 33.48 6.47 5.31
C GLY A 69 33.35 7.95 4.92
N THR A 70 33.05 8.19 3.64
CA THR A 70 32.85 9.52 3.07
C THR A 70 31.63 9.56 2.14
N VAL A 71 30.97 10.72 2.09
CA VAL A 71 29.89 11.00 1.14
C VAL A 71 30.23 12.28 0.38
N HIS A 72 30.25 12.16 -0.94
CA HIS A 72 30.60 13.22 -1.86
C HIS A 72 29.36 13.69 -2.61
N LEU A 73 29.25 14.99 -2.83
CA LEU A 73 28.28 15.59 -3.73
C LEU A 73 29.01 16.15 -4.94
N TYR A 74 28.57 15.79 -6.14
CA TYR A 74 29.09 16.26 -7.42
C TYR A 74 28.02 17.03 -8.19
N ASP A 75 28.45 17.99 -9.00
CA ASP A 75 27.60 18.62 -10.02
C ASP A 75 27.32 17.62 -11.19
N PRO A 76 26.41 17.95 -12.13
CA PRO A 76 26.05 17.05 -13.22
C PRO A 76 27.21 16.73 -14.18
N ASP A 77 28.25 17.55 -14.19
CA ASP A 77 29.42 17.42 -15.05
C ASP A 77 30.58 16.68 -14.36
N GLY A 78 30.40 16.26 -13.09
CA GLY A 78 31.38 15.52 -12.30
C GLY A 78 32.33 16.39 -11.46
N GLY A 79 32.08 17.69 -11.35
CA GLY A 79 32.79 18.60 -10.45
C GLY A 79 32.40 18.36 -8.98
N LEU A 80 33.39 18.21 -8.09
CA LEU A 80 33.13 17.99 -6.66
C LEU A 80 32.59 19.26 -5.99
N ILE A 81 31.41 19.17 -5.39
CA ILE A 81 30.75 20.25 -4.63
C ILE A 81 31.12 20.18 -3.14
N SER A 82 30.97 19.02 -2.50
CA SER A 82 31.21 18.86 -1.06
C SER A 82 31.63 17.46 -0.67
N THR A 83 32.22 17.31 0.53
CA THR A 83 32.58 16.01 1.11
C THR A 83 32.35 15.98 2.61
N LEU A 84 31.49 15.06 3.05
CA LEU A 84 31.26 14.75 4.45
C LEU A 84 32.01 13.46 4.84
N THR A 85 32.65 13.43 5.99
CA THR A 85 33.44 12.28 6.48
C THR A 85 33.13 11.94 7.93
N GLY A 86 33.43 10.70 8.33
CA GLY A 86 33.49 10.33 9.75
C GLY A 86 34.70 10.94 10.45
N GLY A 87 34.75 10.83 11.78
CA GLY A 87 35.84 11.30 12.64
C GLY A 87 36.59 10.17 13.34
N SER A 88 35.99 8.98 13.41
CA SER A 88 36.51 7.80 14.11
C SER A 88 36.61 6.60 13.16
N ALA A 89 37.43 5.63 13.56
CA ALA A 89 37.50 4.33 12.88
C ALA A 89 36.11 3.67 12.85
N ASP A 90 35.78 2.98 11.76
CA ASP A 90 34.52 2.24 11.57
C ASP A 90 33.22 3.05 11.57
N ASP A 91 33.29 4.41 11.57
CA ASP A 91 32.11 5.29 11.43
C ASP A 91 31.27 5.01 10.18
N ARG A 92 31.91 4.57 9.09
CA ARG A 92 31.32 4.18 7.80
C ARG A 92 30.21 5.12 7.33
N ILE A 93 30.49 6.43 7.30
CA ILE A 93 29.47 7.43 6.93
C ILE A 93 28.76 7.07 5.62
N GLY A 94 27.43 7.10 5.65
CA GLY A 94 26.58 6.74 4.52
C GLY A 94 26.30 5.24 4.36
N SER A 95 26.78 4.37 5.26
CA SER A 95 26.51 2.91 5.20
C SER A 95 25.03 2.55 5.30
N GLY A 96 24.21 3.41 5.91
CA GLY A 96 22.76 3.27 5.94
C GLY A 96 22.08 3.73 4.64
N GLY A 97 22.82 4.30 3.69
CA GLY A 97 22.31 4.83 2.42
C GLY A 97 21.76 6.25 2.49
N ILE A 98 21.27 6.72 1.35
CA ILE A 98 20.82 8.10 1.10
C ILE A 98 19.31 8.14 0.87
N VAL A 99 18.63 9.06 1.55
CA VAL A 99 17.20 9.34 1.36
C VAL A 99 17.05 10.70 0.69
N VAL A 100 16.59 10.70 -0.56
CA VAL A 100 16.36 11.92 -1.35
C VAL A 100 14.99 12.49 -0.99
N LEU A 101 14.94 13.77 -0.68
CA LEU A 101 13.71 14.49 -0.37
C LEU A 101 13.11 15.12 -1.65
N PRO A 102 11.80 15.40 -1.69
CA PRO A 102 11.15 16.02 -2.85
C PRO A 102 11.73 17.39 -3.24
N SER A 103 12.34 18.09 -2.26
CA SER A 103 13.04 19.37 -2.48
C SER A 103 14.36 19.24 -3.24
N GLY A 104 14.87 18.01 -3.41
CA GLY A 104 16.20 17.73 -3.93
C GLY A 104 17.32 17.77 -2.87
N ASN A 105 17.00 18.14 -1.62
CA ASN A 105 17.88 17.89 -0.49
C ASN A 105 17.88 16.40 -0.13
N PHE A 106 18.81 15.97 0.73
CA PHE A 106 18.90 14.56 1.10
C PHE A 106 19.35 14.35 2.54
N VAL A 107 19.08 13.16 3.07
CA VAL A 107 19.50 12.72 4.39
C VAL A 107 20.47 11.54 4.22
N ILE A 108 21.64 11.66 4.83
CA ILE A 108 22.65 10.60 4.93
C ILE A 108 22.37 9.82 6.20
N ARG A 109 22.34 8.48 6.10
CA ARG A 109 22.18 7.58 7.24
C ARG A 109 23.51 6.90 7.55
N SER A 110 24.00 7.06 8.77
CA SER A 110 25.30 6.56 9.22
C SER A 110 25.12 5.80 10.53
N PRO A 111 24.54 4.59 10.51
CA PRO A 111 24.21 3.82 11.72
C PRO A 111 25.42 3.44 12.56
N ASN A 112 26.61 3.33 11.95
CA ASN A 112 27.85 2.95 12.61
C ASN A 112 28.64 4.14 13.19
N TRP A 113 28.13 5.36 13.07
CA TRP A 113 28.84 6.53 13.57
C TRP A 113 29.04 6.45 15.09
N ASP A 114 30.29 6.61 15.55
CA ASP A 114 30.65 6.68 16.96
C ASP A 114 30.49 8.10 17.48
N ASN A 115 29.97 8.26 18.69
CA ASN A 115 29.83 9.56 19.32
C ASN A 115 31.08 9.91 20.15
N PRO A 116 32.01 10.76 19.66
CA PRO A 116 33.23 11.09 20.39
C PRO A 116 32.96 11.93 21.65
N ALA A 117 31.81 12.62 21.72
CA ALA A 117 31.47 13.44 22.88
C ALA A 117 31.08 12.57 24.09
N THR A 118 30.54 11.37 23.87
CA THR A 118 30.14 10.43 24.93
C THR A 118 31.02 9.18 24.99
N GLY A 119 31.84 8.92 23.96
CA GLY A 119 32.61 7.69 23.81
C GLY A 119 31.77 6.47 23.41
N ALA A 120 30.53 6.68 22.92
CA ALA A 120 29.61 5.62 22.54
C ALA A 120 29.91 5.09 21.13
N ALA A 121 30.11 3.77 21.02
CA ALA A 121 30.27 3.11 19.73
C ALA A 121 28.93 2.86 19.03
N ASN A 122 28.84 2.98 17.71
CA ASN A 122 27.60 2.81 16.93
C ASN A 122 26.41 3.64 17.47
N ALA A 123 26.66 4.86 17.93
CA ALA A 123 25.61 5.77 18.38
C ALA A 123 24.70 6.22 17.22
N GLY A 124 25.23 6.18 16.01
CA GLY A 124 24.56 6.49 14.75
C GLY A 124 24.31 7.98 14.54
N ALA A 125 24.18 8.36 13.26
CA ALA A 125 23.91 9.73 12.84
C ALA A 125 22.97 9.80 11.62
N TYR A 126 22.11 10.83 11.61
CA TYR A 126 21.40 11.32 10.43
C TYR A 126 21.85 12.73 10.10
N THR A 127 22.39 12.91 8.90
CA THR A 127 22.89 14.22 8.44
C THR A 127 22.03 14.72 7.29
N TRP A 128 21.35 15.84 7.50
CA TRP A 128 20.67 16.53 6.40
C TRP A 128 21.69 17.32 5.58
N VAL A 129 21.55 17.29 4.25
CA VAL A 129 22.45 17.97 3.32
C VAL A 129 21.62 18.72 2.28
N ASN A 130 21.99 19.98 2.06
CA ASN A 130 21.44 20.79 0.98
C ASN A 130 21.91 20.23 -0.38
N GLY A 131 20.98 19.90 -1.27
CA GLY A 131 21.29 19.26 -2.55
C GLY A 131 22.06 20.14 -3.54
N ASN A 132 22.11 21.46 -3.30
CA ASN A 132 22.80 22.42 -4.16
C ASN A 132 24.18 22.79 -3.59
N SER A 133 24.24 23.21 -2.33
CA SER A 133 25.50 23.67 -1.71
C SER A 133 26.32 22.55 -1.06
N GLY A 134 25.70 21.39 -0.84
CA GLY A 134 26.32 20.29 -0.12
C GLY A 134 26.58 20.61 1.36
N LEU A 135 27.37 19.74 1.98
CA LEU A 135 27.90 19.87 3.34
C LEU A 135 29.30 19.28 3.39
N SER A 136 30.27 20.06 3.87
CA SER A 136 31.65 19.62 4.02
C SER A 136 32.07 19.60 5.49
N GLY A 137 32.84 18.57 5.88
CA GLY A 137 33.40 18.45 7.23
C GLY A 137 33.21 17.07 7.84
N VAL A 138 33.36 17.00 9.16
CA VAL A 138 33.23 15.77 9.96
C VAL A 138 31.83 15.69 10.57
N VAL A 139 31.22 14.50 10.57
CA VAL A 139 29.94 14.24 11.25
C VAL A 139 30.06 14.51 12.76
N SER A 140 29.12 15.28 13.30
CA SER A 140 29.03 15.59 14.74
C SER A 140 27.61 15.99 15.12
N SER A 141 27.33 16.11 16.42
CA SER A 141 26.04 16.63 16.91
C SER A 141 25.75 18.08 16.49
N ALA A 142 26.72 18.83 15.97
CA ALA A 142 26.50 20.18 15.47
C ALA A 142 25.78 20.19 14.10
N ASN A 143 26.04 19.19 13.26
CA ASN A 143 25.50 19.11 11.90
C ASN A 143 24.58 17.91 11.65
N SER A 144 24.48 17.00 12.63
CA SER A 144 23.73 15.76 12.51
C SER A 144 22.87 15.52 13.74
N LEU A 145 21.75 14.83 13.54
CA LEU A 145 20.97 14.23 14.63
C LEU A 145 21.65 12.92 15.03
N VAL A 146 22.02 12.78 16.30
CA VAL A 146 22.87 11.67 16.76
C VAL A 146 22.34 11.00 18.01
N GLY A 147 22.63 9.70 18.16
CA GLY A 147 22.49 9.00 19.43
C GLY A 147 23.55 9.44 20.45
N SER A 148 23.42 8.95 21.68
CA SER A 148 24.36 9.26 22.78
C SER A 148 24.95 8.03 23.45
N ARG A 149 24.41 6.84 23.16
CA ARG A 149 24.76 5.58 23.80
C ARG A 149 25.22 4.55 22.80
N ALA A 150 25.91 3.54 23.33
CA ALA A 150 26.42 2.46 22.51
C ALA A 150 25.24 1.71 21.88
N ASP A 151 25.37 1.40 20.59
CA ASP A 151 24.38 0.64 19.83
C ASP A 151 22.98 1.29 19.72
N ASP A 152 22.88 2.61 19.95
CA ASP A 152 21.69 3.41 19.58
C ASP A 152 21.38 3.27 18.06
N SER A 153 22.34 2.80 17.25
CA SER A 153 22.21 2.27 15.88
C SER A 153 20.94 2.72 15.16
N LEU A 154 21.02 3.95 14.65
CA LEU A 154 19.98 4.70 13.94
C LEU A 154 19.56 4.05 12.60
N THR A 155 19.07 2.81 12.63
CA THR A 155 18.83 1.95 11.46
C THR A 155 17.38 1.97 10.96
N ASN A 156 16.47 2.58 11.74
CA ASN A 156 15.05 2.21 11.75
C ASN A 156 14.08 3.22 11.11
N GLN A 157 14.43 3.78 9.94
CA GLN A 157 13.55 4.52 9.00
C GLN A 157 13.66 6.06 9.03
N VAL A 158 13.83 6.62 7.83
CA VAL A 158 13.56 8.04 7.52
C VAL A 158 12.31 8.04 6.67
N LEU A 159 11.23 8.61 7.20
CA LEU A 159 9.93 8.67 6.56
C LEU A 159 9.72 10.06 5.98
N VAL A 160 9.66 10.15 4.65
CA VAL A 160 9.37 11.41 3.96
C VAL A 160 7.87 11.67 4.01
N LEU A 161 7.48 12.83 4.52
CA LEU A 161 6.09 13.27 4.60
C LEU A 161 5.65 13.88 3.26
N THR A 162 4.35 13.88 2.98
CA THR A 162 3.79 14.43 1.72
C THR A 162 4.03 15.93 1.56
N ASN A 163 4.29 16.65 2.65
CA ASN A 163 4.64 18.07 2.64
C ASN A 163 6.14 18.34 2.43
N GLY A 164 6.96 17.30 2.20
CA GLY A 164 8.39 17.41 1.93
C GLY A 164 9.29 17.45 3.18
N ASN A 165 8.72 17.50 4.39
CA ASN A 165 9.46 17.27 5.63
C ASN A 165 9.72 15.78 5.84
N TYR A 166 10.48 15.43 6.88
CA TYR A 166 10.75 14.03 7.18
C TYR A 166 10.75 13.75 8.68
N VAL A 167 10.55 12.48 9.01
CA VAL A 167 10.58 11.98 10.38
C VAL A 167 11.65 10.91 10.46
N VAL A 168 12.49 11.00 11.48
CA VAL A 168 13.45 9.98 11.86
C VAL A 168 12.84 9.14 12.96
N ALA A 169 12.74 7.83 12.75
CA ALA A 169 12.31 6.89 13.77
C ALA A 169 13.48 6.03 14.21
N ASN A 170 13.65 5.90 15.53
CA ASN A 170 14.62 5.00 16.10
C ASN A 170 14.05 4.29 17.33
N ARG A 171 13.43 3.14 17.09
CA ARG A 171 12.87 2.29 18.15
C ARG A 171 13.89 1.72 19.13
N ASN A 172 15.17 1.64 18.76
CA ASN A 172 16.23 1.11 19.61
C ASN A 172 17.03 2.22 20.32
N TRP A 173 16.54 3.46 20.28
CA TRP A 173 17.20 4.55 20.98
C TRP A 173 17.09 4.36 22.49
N ASP A 174 18.20 4.53 23.20
CA ASP A 174 18.22 4.47 24.64
C ASP A 174 18.00 5.85 25.29
N ASN A 175 17.04 5.94 26.21
CA ASN A 175 16.77 7.15 26.97
C ASN A 175 17.64 7.24 28.24
N GLY A 176 18.94 7.42 28.08
CA GLY A 176 19.86 7.42 29.22
C GLY A 176 19.81 6.10 30.02
N ALA A 177 20.24 6.09 31.28
CA ALA A 177 20.35 4.85 32.07
C ALA A 177 19.01 4.21 32.48
N ILE A 178 17.90 4.83 32.12
CA ILE A 178 16.57 4.49 32.63
C ILE A 178 15.68 3.79 31.59
N GLY A 179 16.11 3.69 30.32
CA GLY A 179 15.32 3.08 29.26
C GLY A 179 16.19 2.52 28.14
N VAL A 180 16.56 1.24 28.22
CA VAL A 180 17.12 0.48 27.10
C VAL A 180 16.03 0.28 26.05
N ASP A 181 16.31 0.59 24.78
CA ASP A 181 15.36 0.52 23.68
C ASP A 181 14.04 1.28 23.98
N ALA A 182 14.13 2.43 24.66
CA ALA A 182 12.97 3.28 24.93
C ALA A 182 12.36 3.85 23.63
N GLY A 183 13.22 4.06 22.64
CA GLY A 183 12.90 4.57 21.32
C GLY A 183 12.62 6.07 21.27
N ALA A 184 12.77 6.61 20.06
CA ALA A 184 12.56 8.02 19.76
C ALA A 184 12.01 8.23 18.34
N VAL A 185 11.19 9.29 18.19
CA VAL A 185 10.75 9.82 16.91
C VAL A 185 11.06 11.31 16.86
N THR A 186 11.86 11.72 15.87
CA THR A 186 12.30 13.10 15.68
C THR A 186 11.75 13.64 14.37
N TRP A 187 10.99 14.73 14.43
CA TRP A 187 10.58 15.46 13.24
C TRP A 187 11.68 16.40 12.76
N ALA A 188 11.83 16.56 11.44
CA ALA A 188 12.80 17.45 10.85
C ALA A 188 12.27 18.17 9.60
N SER A 189 12.69 19.41 9.44
CA SER A 189 12.37 20.21 8.27
C SER A 189 13.10 19.69 7.02
N GLY A 190 12.39 19.50 5.91
CA GLY A 190 13.02 19.09 4.65
C GLY A 190 13.90 20.17 4.00
N SER A 191 13.79 21.41 4.46
CA SER A 191 14.53 22.57 3.94
C SER A 191 15.73 22.99 4.79
N SER A 192 15.79 22.55 6.05
CA SER A 192 16.86 22.96 6.98
C SER A 192 17.40 21.83 7.88
N GLY A 193 16.76 20.67 7.87
CA GLY A 193 17.15 19.52 8.68
C GLY A 193 16.90 19.70 10.17
N ILE A 194 17.57 18.86 10.96
CA ILE A 194 17.69 18.97 12.40
C ILE A 194 19.06 18.41 12.82
N SER A 195 19.65 18.97 13.88
CA SER A 195 20.89 18.47 14.48
C SER A 195 20.82 18.51 16.00
N GLY A 196 21.74 17.81 16.65
CA GLY A 196 21.84 17.68 18.10
C GLY A 196 21.72 16.22 18.55
N VAL A 197 21.88 16.02 19.84
CA VAL A 197 21.69 14.70 20.46
C VAL A 197 20.18 14.46 20.62
N ILE A 198 19.71 13.25 20.28
CA ILE A 198 18.32 12.84 20.51
C ILE A 198 18.00 12.95 22.00
N SER A 199 16.89 13.62 22.33
CA SER A 199 16.42 13.81 23.70
C SER A 199 14.93 14.18 23.73
N PRO A 200 14.26 14.18 24.90
CA PRO A 200 12.89 14.68 25.01
C PRO A 200 12.69 16.14 24.55
N ALA A 201 13.77 16.92 24.43
CA ALA A 201 13.69 18.32 23.99
C ALA A 201 13.49 18.48 22.48
N ASN A 202 13.87 17.49 21.67
CA ASN A 202 13.75 17.53 20.21
C ASN A 202 12.99 16.34 19.62
N SER A 203 12.65 15.34 20.44
CA SER A 203 12.05 14.09 19.99
C SER A 203 10.90 13.68 20.90
N LEU A 204 9.94 12.96 20.33
CA LEU A 204 8.97 12.16 21.09
C LEU A 204 9.68 10.88 21.52
N VAL A 205 9.67 10.55 22.81
CA VAL A 205 10.46 9.43 23.36
C VAL A 205 9.66 8.52 24.28
N GLY A 206 10.10 7.27 24.38
CA GLY A 206 9.74 6.39 25.49
C GLY A 206 10.49 6.77 26.76
N VAL A 207 10.00 6.28 27.90
CA VAL A 207 10.59 6.54 29.22
C VAL A 207 10.91 5.26 30.00
N LYS A 208 10.52 4.09 29.49
CA LYS A 208 10.78 2.78 30.08
C LYS A 208 11.56 1.89 29.13
N ASN A 209 12.10 0.81 29.68
CA ASN A 209 12.79 -0.23 28.92
C ASN A 209 11.80 -0.89 27.95
N GLY A 210 12.16 -0.98 26.67
CA GLY A 210 11.35 -1.70 25.68
C GLY A 210 10.11 -0.95 25.14
N ASP A 211 9.87 0.31 25.55
CA ASP A 211 8.78 1.13 24.98
C ASP A 211 8.85 1.22 23.44
N GLN A 212 10.08 1.16 22.89
CA GLN A 212 10.39 1.10 21.48
C GLN A 212 9.71 2.19 20.62
N VAL A 213 9.60 3.42 21.13
CA VAL A 213 8.97 4.55 20.41
C VAL A 213 9.56 4.73 19.01
N GLY A 214 8.69 4.76 17.99
CA GLY A 214 9.12 4.78 16.58
C GLY A 214 9.19 3.41 15.92
N ARG A 215 8.52 2.39 16.46
CA ARG A 215 8.41 1.06 15.85
C ARG A 215 7.58 1.05 14.57
N SER A 216 6.50 1.82 14.54
CA SER A 216 5.58 1.90 13.40
C SER A 216 5.05 3.31 13.25
N LEU A 217 5.03 3.82 12.02
CA LEU A 217 4.55 5.16 11.70
C LEU A 217 3.62 5.09 10.50
N THR A 218 2.50 5.83 10.58
CA THR A 218 1.56 5.99 9.48
C THR A 218 1.54 7.46 9.05
N VAL A 219 1.93 7.74 7.79
CA VAL A 219 1.76 9.08 7.19
C VAL A 219 0.30 9.25 6.78
N LEU A 220 -0.29 10.36 7.20
CA LEU A 220 -1.66 10.72 6.83
C LEU A 220 -1.67 11.45 5.49
N THR A 221 -2.79 11.38 4.77
CA THR A 221 -2.93 12.02 3.45
C THR A 221 -2.85 13.55 3.51
N ASN A 222 -3.09 14.15 4.68
CA ASN A 222 -2.92 15.58 4.94
C ASN A 222 -1.48 15.99 5.35
N GLY A 223 -0.54 15.05 5.36
CA GLY A 223 0.88 15.30 5.67
C GLY A 223 1.24 15.27 7.15
N ASN A 224 0.29 15.04 8.06
CA ASN A 224 0.55 14.69 9.46
C ASN A 224 0.93 13.21 9.58
N TYR A 225 1.25 12.74 10.79
CA TYR A 225 1.61 11.35 11.01
C TYR A 225 1.17 10.84 12.38
N VAL A 226 1.05 9.52 12.50
CA VAL A 226 0.73 8.81 13.75
C VAL A 226 1.87 7.86 14.07
N VAL A 227 2.31 7.89 15.32
CA VAL A 227 3.30 6.96 15.89
C VAL A 227 2.54 5.89 16.66
N CYS A 228 2.64 4.64 16.21
CA CYS A 228 2.04 3.48 16.86
C CYS A 228 3.10 2.73 17.68
N ASN A 229 2.77 2.53 18.95
CA ASN A 229 3.65 1.89 19.92
C ASN A 229 2.85 0.94 20.82
N PRO A 230 2.54 -0.28 20.36
CA PRO A 230 1.77 -1.25 21.15
C PRO A 230 2.54 -1.75 22.38
N LEU A 231 3.87 -1.66 22.39
CA LEU A 231 4.74 -2.08 23.50
C LEU A 231 5.02 -0.96 24.51
N TRP A 232 4.32 0.18 24.39
CA TRP A 232 4.52 1.27 25.34
C TRP A 232 3.95 0.91 26.72
N ASP A 233 4.75 1.14 27.76
CA ASP A 233 4.42 0.79 29.12
C ASP A 233 3.81 1.94 29.91
N ARG A 234 2.57 1.76 30.37
CA ARG A 234 1.96 2.63 31.37
C ARG A 234 2.42 2.24 32.78
N ASP A 235 2.38 3.19 33.71
CA ASP A 235 2.62 2.86 35.13
C ASP A 235 1.59 1.83 35.61
N GLY A 236 2.08 0.66 36.01
CA GLY A 236 1.25 -0.47 36.47
C GLY A 236 0.64 -1.33 35.36
N ALA A 237 0.91 -1.06 34.08
CA ALA A 237 0.40 -1.85 32.96
C ALA A 237 1.46 -1.95 31.83
N VAL A 238 2.07 -3.13 31.75
CA VAL A 238 3.05 -3.49 30.70
C VAL A 238 2.32 -3.68 29.37
N ASP A 239 2.89 -3.18 28.28
CA ASP A 239 2.32 -3.23 26.93
C ASP A 239 0.88 -2.70 26.87
N ALA A 240 0.60 -1.61 27.60
CA ALA A 240 -0.69 -0.92 27.48
C ALA A 240 -0.87 -0.32 26.08
N GLY A 241 0.24 0.07 25.46
CA GLY A 241 0.31 0.62 24.12
C GLY A 241 -0.15 2.07 24.01
N ALA A 242 0.26 2.72 22.93
CA ALA A 242 -0.01 4.12 22.65
C ALA A 242 -0.09 4.42 21.14
N ALA A 243 -1.01 5.31 20.78
CA ALA A 243 -1.05 6.02 19.51
C ALA A 243 -0.80 7.52 19.75
N THR A 244 0.27 8.06 19.18
CA THR A 244 0.58 9.49 19.29
C THR A 244 0.46 10.16 17.92
N TRP A 245 -0.51 11.07 17.78
CA TRP A 245 -0.61 11.90 16.57
C TRP A 245 0.32 13.10 16.66
N ALA A 246 1.00 13.44 15.56
CA ALA A 246 1.90 14.57 15.48
C ALA A 246 1.73 15.34 14.16
N LYS A 247 1.92 16.66 14.25
CA LYS A 247 1.83 17.55 13.11
C LYS A 247 3.02 17.38 12.18
N GLY A 248 2.78 17.29 10.88
CA GLY A 248 3.85 17.16 9.89
C GLY A 248 4.66 18.42 9.63
N ASN A 249 4.28 19.57 10.21
CA ASN A 249 4.97 20.86 10.05
C ASN A 249 5.79 21.28 11.28
N THR A 250 5.58 20.67 12.43
CA THR A 250 6.28 21.00 13.69
C THR A 250 6.73 19.80 14.49
N GLY A 251 6.20 18.60 14.19
CA GLY A 251 6.40 17.41 15.00
C GLY A 251 5.74 17.50 16.37
N LEU A 252 6.19 16.61 17.25
CA LEU A 252 5.89 16.57 18.67
C LEU A 252 7.15 16.15 19.44
N THR A 253 7.37 16.72 20.62
CA THR A 253 8.52 16.40 21.49
C THR A 253 8.04 16.09 22.91
N GLY A 254 8.91 15.44 23.69
CA GLY A 254 8.63 15.04 25.07
C GLY A 254 8.36 13.55 25.20
N ALA A 255 7.88 13.12 26.37
CA ALA A 255 7.52 11.73 26.61
C ALA A 255 6.14 11.40 26.00
N VAL A 256 5.96 10.15 25.57
CA VAL A 256 4.62 9.57 25.34
C VAL A 256 3.85 9.58 26.66
N ALA A 257 2.64 10.13 26.66
CA ALA A 257 1.81 10.27 27.85
C ALA A 257 0.31 10.36 27.50
N LEU A 258 -0.55 10.16 28.51
CA LEU A 258 -2.02 10.28 28.37
C LEU A 258 -2.45 11.65 27.78
N ALA A 259 -1.71 12.72 28.07
CA ALA A 259 -2.03 14.07 27.61
C ALA A 259 -1.85 14.29 26.11
N ASN A 260 -1.04 13.46 25.44
CA ASN A 260 -0.71 13.61 24.02
C ASN A 260 -0.99 12.36 23.18
N SER A 261 -1.40 11.25 23.81
CA SER A 261 -1.56 9.96 23.17
C SER A 261 -2.88 9.30 23.55
N LEU A 262 -3.42 8.51 22.63
CA LEU A 262 -4.46 7.53 22.91
C LEU A 262 -3.78 6.28 23.47
N ILE A 263 -4.12 5.85 24.69
CA ILE A 263 -3.40 4.78 25.39
C ILE A 263 -4.32 3.69 25.93
N GLY A 264 -3.73 2.52 26.22
CA GLY A 264 -4.39 1.47 26.98
C GLY A 264 -4.54 1.80 28.47
N SER A 265 -5.45 1.08 29.11
CA SER A 265 -5.74 1.17 30.55
C SER A 265 -5.23 -0.05 31.32
N SER A 266 -5.11 -1.19 30.65
CA SER A 266 -4.73 -2.48 31.23
C SER A 266 -3.46 -3.03 30.57
N ALA A 267 -2.80 -3.97 31.24
CA ALA A 267 -1.66 -4.66 30.66
C ALA A 267 -2.08 -5.45 29.42
N GLN A 268 -1.21 -5.52 28.41
CA GLN A 268 -1.47 -6.19 27.13
C GLN A 268 -2.63 -5.62 26.31
N ASP A 269 -3.12 -4.41 26.62
CA ASP A 269 -4.09 -3.72 25.75
C ASP A 269 -3.50 -3.45 24.35
N GLN A 270 -2.17 -3.34 24.25
CA GLN A 270 -1.41 -3.17 23.01
C GLN A 270 -2.02 -2.13 22.07
N VAL A 271 -2.46 -0.99 22.60
CA VAL A 271 -3.11 0.06 21.81
C VAL A 271 -2.22 0.51 20.65
N CYS A 272 -2.80 0.63 19.47
CA CYS A 272 -2.11 0.94 18.20
C CYS A 272 -1.19 -0.19 17.72
N SER A 273 -1.69 -1.42 17.63
CA SER A 273 -0.99 -2.49 16.88
C SER A 273 -0.69 -2.04 15.45
N PHE A 274 -1.62 -1.29 14.84
CA PHE A 274 -1.39 -0.52 13.62
C PHE A 274 -2.39 0.65 13.50
N ALA A 275 -2.11 1.57 12.58
CA ALA A 275 -3.01 2.66 12.22
C ALA A 275 -3.20 2.76 10.71
N VAL A 276 -4.43 3.06 10.27
CA VAL A 276 -4.79 3.21 8.86
C VAL A 276 -5.13 4.67 8.57
N ALA A 277 -4.44 5.27 7.61
CA ALA A 277 -4.78 6.60 7.11
C ALA A 277 -6.04 6.54 6.24
N LEU A 278 -6.96 7.47 6.46
CA LEU A 278 -8.18 7.62 5.68
C LEU A 278 -7.96 8.63 4.55
N SER A 279 -8.70 8.47 3.45
CA SER A 279 -8.60 9.34 2.27
C SER A 279 -8.98 10.80 2.55
N ASN A 280 -9.76 11.06 3.60
CA ASN A 280 -10.15 12.39 4.06
C ASN A 280 -9.16 13.06 5.03
N GLY A 281 -7.99 12.46 5.29
CA GLY A 281 -6.95 13.04 6.16
C GLY A 281 -7.04 12.64 7.62
N HIS A 282 -8.09 11.91 8.03
CA HIS A 282 -8.21 11.31 9.35
C HIS A 282 -7.54 9.92 9.40
N TYR A 283 -7.65 9.22 10.53
CA TYR A 283 -7.04 7.90 10.70
C TYR A 283 -7.87 7.01 11.62
N VAL A 284 -7.55 5.72 11.64
CA VAL A 284 -8.12 4.74 12.58
C VAL A 284 -6.98 4.05 13.29
N VAL A 285 -7.06 3.97 14.61
CA VAL A 285 -6.15 3.18 15.47
C VAL A 285 -6.81 1.83 15.72
N ALA A 286 -6.14 0.76 15.31
CA ALA A 286 -6.58 -0.61 15.55
C ALA A 286 -5.82 -1.20 16.74
N SER A 287 -6.58 -1.74 17.70
CA SER A 287 -6.08 -2.34 18.95
C SER A 287 -6.82 -3.65 19.19
N PRO A 288 -6.57 -4.70 18.39
CA PRO A 288 -7.31 -5.96 18.47
C PRO A 288 -7.16 -6.67 19.82
N ASP A 289 -6.05 -6.47 20.53
CA ASP A 289 -5.79 -7.11 21.83
C ASP A 289 -6.34 -6.30 23.02
N TRP A 290 -7.01 -5.18 22.75
CA TRP A 290 -7.54 -4.29 23.79
C TRP A 290 -8.57 -4.99 24.68
N ASN A 291 -8.42 -4.82 26.00
CA ASN A 291 -9.33 -5.40 26.99
C ASN A 291 -10.44 -4.39 27.35
N ASN A 292 -11.71 -4.80 27.28
CA ASN A 292 -12.84 -3.89 27.52
C ASN A 292 -13.23 -3.76 29.02
N GLY A 293 -12.37 -4.25 29.92
CA GLY A 293 -12.60 -4.34 31.36
C GLY A 293 -13.39 -5.58 31.81
N SER A 294 -14.30 -6.09 30.98
CA SER A 294 -15.05 -7.34 31.23
C SER A 294 -14.54 -8.55 30.44
N ALA A 295 -13.88 -8.29 29.32
CA ALA A 295 -13.38 -9.29 28.40
C ALA A 295 -11.95 -8.99 27.95
N SER A 296 -11.15 -10.04 27.85
CA SER A 296 -9.78 -9.97 27.34
C SER A 296 -9.75 -10.03 25.82
N ALA A 297 -8.88 -9.25 25.17
CA ALA A 297 -8.77 -9.20 23.70
C ALA A 297 -10.12 -9.04 22.98
N ALA A 298 -11.01 -8.23 23.57
CA ALA A 298 -12.28 -7.86 22.94
C ALA A 298 -12.03 -7.04 21.67
N GLY A 299 -10.96 -6.24 21.70
CA GLY A 299 -10.48 -5.42 20.60
C GLY A 299 -11.23 -4.10 20.45
N ALA A 300 -10.55 -3.13 19.85
CA ALA A 300 -11.06 -1.80 19.58
C ALA A 300 -10.55 -1.23 18.25
N ALA A 301 -11.43 -0.50 17.56
CA ALA A 301 -11.09 0.41 16.49
C ALA A 301 -11.49 1.84 16.90
N THR A 302 -10.51 2.73 17.04
CA THR A 302 -10.72 4.11 17.48
C THR A 302 -10.49 5.07 16.31
N TRP A 303 -11.50 5.88 15.99
CA TRP A 303 -11.33 6.95 15.01
C TRP A 303 -10.45 8.08 15.57
N GLY A 304 -9.51 8.53 14.76
CA GLY A 304 -8.52 9.56 15.07
C GLY A 304 -8.72 10.83 14.25
N ASN A 305 -8.80 11.99 14.93
CA ASN A 305 -8.86 13.27 14.23
C ASN A 305 -7.48 13.63 13.66
N GLY A 306 -7.32 13.54 12.35
CA GLY A 306 -6.06 13.86 11.66
C GLY A 306 -5.62 15.34 11.65
N GLU A 307 -6.41 16.27 12.19
CA GLU A 307 -6.08 17.71 12.28
C GLU A 307 -5.71 18.15 13.70
N LEU A 308 -6.36 17.57 14.71
CA LEU A 308 -6.19 17.93 16.12
C LEU A 308 -5.49 16.85 16.95
N GLY A 309 -5.44 15.62 16.44
CA GLY A 309 -5.09 14.43 17.20
C GLY A 309 -6.26 13.90 18.04
N THR A 310 -6.08 12.69 18.54
CA THR A 310 -6.96 12.06 19.54
C THR A 310 -6.08 11.58 20.68
N SER A 311 -6.44 11.88 21.92
CA SER A 311 -5.73 11.44 23.12
C SER A 311 -6.70 11.05 24.24
N GLY A 312 -6.22 10.31 25.23
CA GLY A 312 -7.04 9.76 26.30
C GLY A 312 -6.90 8.24 26.38
N GLU A 313 -7.74 7.59 27.19
CA GLU A 313 -7.78 6.14 27.27
C GLU A 313 -8.73 5.58 26.22
N VAL A 314 -8.38 4.45 25.59
CA VAL A 314 -9.33 3.66 24.80
C VAL A 314 -10.45 3.19 25.72
N SER A 315 -11.70 3.38 25.30
CA SER A 315 -12.88 2.96 26.03
C SER A 315 -14.04 2.68 25.09
N THR A 316 -15.09 2.03 25.61
CA THR A 316 -16.35 1.84 24.88
C THR A 316 -17.05 3.17 24.53
N GLY A 317 -16.67 4.27 25.17
CA GLY A 317 -17.20 5.61 24.92
C GLY A 317 -16.56 6.36 23.74
N ASN A 318 -15.41 5.88 23.23
CA ASN A 318 -14.70 6.53 22.12
C ASN A 318 -14.30 5.58 20.98
N SER A 319 -14.56 4.29 21.14
CA SER A 319 -14.12 3.25 20.20
C SER A 319 -15.27 2.31 19.83
N PHE A 320 -15.16 1.73 18.65
CA PHE A 320 -15.96 0.59 18.23
C PHE A 320 -15.29 -0.70 18.73
N VAL A 321 -16.01 -1.51 19.51
CA VAL A 321 -15.39 -2.55 20.35
C VAL A 321 -16.06 -3.92 20.23
N GLY A 322 -15.32 -4.96 20.63
CA GLY A 322 -15.90 -6.24 20.99
C GLY A 322 -16.51 -6.23 22.39
N VAL A 323 -17.34 -7.22 22.68
CA VAL A 323 -18.02 -7.41 23.96
C VAL A 323 -17.63 -8.71 24.66
N SER A 324 -17.09 -9.68 23.93
CA SER A 324 -16.68 -10.99 24.46
C SER A 324 -15.17 -11.19 24.37
N ASN A 325 -14.67 -12.24 25.05
CA ASN A 325 -13.25 -12.58 25.00
C ASN A 325 -12.84 -12.98 23.58
N ASP A 326 -11.62 -12.62 23.20
CA ASP A 326 -10.96 -13.09 21.98
C ASP A 326 -11.71 -12.76 20.67
N GLU A 327 -12.61 -11.77 20.67
CA GLU A 327 -13.29 -11.29 19.45
C GLU A 327 -12.36 -10.48 18.54
N HIS A 328 -11.24 -9.96 19.08
CA HIS A 328 -10.22 -9.19 18.37
C HIS A 328 -10.82 -8.12 17.44
N THR A 329 -11.83 -7.38 17.91
CA THR A 329 -12.51 -6.38 17.08
C THR A 329 -11.52 -5.34 16.58
N GLY A 330 -11.55 -5.06 15.27
CA GLY A 330 -10.53 -4.20 14.66
C GLY A 330 -9.28 -4.94 14.19
N ALA A 331 -9.28 -6.27 14.14
CA ALA A 331 -8.15 -7.07 13.62
C ALA A 331 -7.65 -6.59 12.26
N PHE A 332 -8.55 -6.17 11.37
CA PHE A 332 -8.19 -5.43 10.16
C PHE A 332 -9.08 -4.22 9.94
N VAL A 333 -8.51 -3.20 9.28
CA VAL A 333 -9.21 -1.96 8.90
C VAL A 333 -8.89 -1.63 7.45
N SER A 334 -9.91 -1.34 6.66
CA SER A 334 -9.77 -0.96 5.24
C SER A 334 -10.36 0.44 5.01
N ALA A 335 -9.51 1.38 4.59
CA ALA A 335 -9.94 2.72 4.20
C ALA A 335 -10.66 2.70 2.84
N LEU A 336 -11.76 3.46 2.73
CA LEU A 336 -12.50 3.62 1.49
C LEU A 336 -12.15 4.95 0.80
N THR A 337 -12.44 5.04 -0.49
CA THR A 337 -12.16 6.22 -1.33
C THR A 337 -13.06 7.42 -0.99
N ASN A 338 -14.15 7.22 -0.26
CA ASN A 338 -15.08 8.28 0.19
C ASN A 338 -14.78 8.82 1.61
N GLY A 339 -13.68 8.39 2.23
CA GLY A 339 -13.28 8.79 3.58
C GLY A 339 -13.79 7.88 4.70
N ASN A 340 -14.76 7.00 4.45
CA ASN A 340 -15.21 5.99 5.43
C ASN A 340 -14.25 4.80 5.50
N TYR A 341 -14.52 3.85 6.39
CA TYR A 341 -13.69 2.67 6.56
C TYR A 341 -14.50 1.46 7.01
N VAL A 342 -13.98 0.28 6.69
CA VAL A 342 -14.56 -1.00 7.11
C VAL A 342 -13.64 -1.61 8.17
N VAL A 343 -14.23 -1.96 9.31
CA VAL A 343 -13.60 -2.75 10.36
C VAL A 343 -14.01 -4.21 10.17
N THR A 344 -13.04 -5.12 10.20
CA THR A 344 -13.32 -6.56 10.15
C THR A 344 -12.81 -7.26 11.41
N SER A 345 -13.65 -8.15 11.94
CA SER A 345 -13.45 -8.89 13.19
C SER A 345 -13.66 -10.38 12.90
N PRO A 346 -12.67 -11.10 12.34
CA PRO A 346 -12.84 -12.47 11.87
C PRO A 346 -13.09 -13.48 12.99
N ASP A 347 -12.64 -13.20 14.20
CA ASP A 347 -12.82 -14.07 15.37
C ASP A 347 -14.08 -13.69 16.18
N TRP A 348 -14.94 -12.83 15.64
CA TRP A 348 -16.20 -12.45 16.29
C TRP A 348 -17.23 -13.59 16.28
N ASP A 349 -17.88 -13.81 17.42
CA ASP A 349 -18.90 -14.84 17.62
C ASP A 349 -20.32 -14.31 17.37
N ASN A 350 -21.09 -14.97 16.49
CA ASN A 350 -22.49 -14.65 16.27
C ASN A 350 -23.40 -15.46 17.21
N GLY A 351 -23.47 -15.05 18.47
CA GLY A 351 -24.18 -15.79 19.50
C GLY A 351 -23.48 -17.12 19.82
N ALA A 352 -24.06 -18.25 19.41
CA ALA A 352 -23.43 -19.56 19.60
C ALA A 352 -22.53 -20.00 18.43
N VAL A 353 -22.48 -19.20 17.35
CA VAL A 353 -21.68 -19.51 16.15
C VAL A 353 -20.28 -18.93 16.34
N ALA A 354 -19.34 -19.80 16.70
CA ALA A 354 -17.96 -19.42 16.99
C ALA A 354 -17.21 -18.96 15.74
N ASN A 355 -16.48 -17.84 15.82
CA ASN A 355 -15.73 -17.24 14.72
C ASN A 355 -16.55 -17.11 13.43
N ALA A 356 -17.82 -16.69 13.55
CA ALA A 356 -18.64 -16.34 12.39
C ALA A 356 -18.00 -15.19 11.59
N GLY A 357 -17.30 -14.32 12.31
CA GLY A 357 -16.66 -13.13 11.79
C GLY A 357 -17.65 -12.03 11.42
N ALA A 358 -17.13 -10.83 11.23
CA ALA A 358 -17.93 -9.66 10.88
C ALA A 358 -17.16 -8.64 10.04
N ALA A 359 -17.88 -7.92 9.17
CA ALA A 359 -17.41 -6.72 8.51
C ALA A 359 -18.41 -5.56 8.74
N THR A 360 -17.94 -4.47 9.36
CA THR A 360 -18.76 -3.32 9.75
C THR A 360 -18.26 -2.06 9.07
N LEU A 361 -19.14 -1.35 8.36
CA LEU A 361 -18.84 -0.01 7.84
C LEU A 361 -18.95 1.02 8.97
N LEU A 362 -17.96 1.88 9.10
CA LEU A 362 -17.94 3.00 10.04
C LEU A 362 -17.65 4.32 9.32
N ASN A 363 -18.24 5.40 9.85
CA ASN A 363 -18.08 6.75 9.32
C ASN A 363 -16.69 7.31 9.65
N GLY A 364 -15.98 7.82 8.65
CA GLY A 364 -14.64 8.39 8.80
C GLY A 364 -14.59 9.87 9.17
N ASN A 365 -15.72 10.52 9.48
CA ASN A 365 -15.80 11.95 9.79
C ASN A 365 -16.14 12.23 11.28
N GLY A 366 -15.99 11.26 12.18
CA GLY A 366 -16.24 11.45 13.60
C GLY A 366 -16.03 10.19 14.42
N LEU A 367 -16.26 10.31 15.73
CA LEU A 367 -16.15 9.18 16.65
C LEU A 367 -17.09 8.05 16.22
N ALA A 368 -16.52 6.85 16.10
CA ALA A 368 -17.27 5.62 15.91
C ALA A 368 -17.31 4.87 17.24
N THR A 369 -18.51 4.63 17.76
CA THR A 369 -18.75 3.89 19.01
C THR A 369 -19.81 2.82 18.80
N GLY A 370 -19.96 1.94 19.79
CA GLY A 370 -20.84 0.78 19.73
C GLY A 370 -20.05 -0.51 19.59
N SER A 371 -20.74 -1.60 19.29
CA SER A 371 -20.16 -2.92 19.18
C SER A 371 -20.62 -3.64 17.93
N VAL A 372 -19.86 -4.66 17.53
CA VAL A 372 -20.22 -5.57 16.45
C VAL A 372 -21.61 -6.18 16.71
N SER A 373 -22.46 -6.20 15.69
CA SER A 373 -23.73 -6.91 15.71
C SER A 373 -24.24 -7.21 14.29
N PRO A 374 -25.11 -8.21 14.10
CA PRO A 374 -25.69 -8.51 12.78
C PRO A 374 -26.57 -7.39 12.22
N ALA A 375 -27.00 -6.43 13.04
CA ALA A 375 -27.83 -5.31 12.60
C ALA A 375 -27.05 -4.26 11.79
N ILE A 376 -25.74 -4.19 11.98
CA ILE A 376 -24.86 -3.19 11.34
C ILE A 376 -23.67 -3.81 10.59
N SER A 377 -23.51 -5.13 10.70
CA SER A 377 -22.35 -5.85 10.17
C SER A 377 -22.82 -6.98 9.27
N LEU A 378 -22.07 -7.21 8.20
CA LEU A 378 -22.15 -8.45 7.44
C LEU A 378 -21.50 -9.56 8.27
N VAL A 379 -22.21 -10.66 8.51
CA VAL A 379 -21.75 -11.74 9.42
C VAL A 379 -21.89 -13.12 8.80
N GLY A 380 -21.07 -14.05 9.29
CA GLY A 380 -21.22 -15.48 9.01
C GLY A 380 -22.45 -16.10 9.68
N SER A 381 -22.77 -17.31 9.24
CA SER A 381 -23.85 -18.15 9.73
C SER A 381 -23.40 -19.52 10.25
N THR A 382 -22.18 -19.96 9.93
CA THR A 382 -21.59 -21.21 10.45
C THR A 382 -20.28 -20.93 11.19
N ALA A 383 -19.84 -21.92 11.96
CA ALA A 383 -18.63 -21.78 12.76
C ALA A 383 -17.41 -21.75 11.84
N GLN A 384 -16.46 -20.85 12.12
CA GLN A 384 -15.25 -20.63 11.33
C GLN A 384 -15.45 -19.96 9.95
N ASP A 385 -16.63 -19.42 9.65
CA ASP A 385 -16.86 -18.57 8.47
C ASP A 385 -15.85 -17.41 8.39
N ARG A 386 -15.45 -16.88 9.55
CA ARG A 386 -14.40 -15.87 9.73
C ARG A 386 -14.52 -14.70 8.75
N VAL A 387 -15.73 -14.20 8.54
CA VAL A 387 -15.99 -13.06 7.64
C VAL A 387 -15.03 -11.92 7.94
N GLY A 388 -14.35 -11.44 6.89
CA GLY A 388 -13.34 -10.37 7.00
C GLY A 388 -11.91 -10.85 7.29
N GLN A 389 -11.66 -12.16 7.38
CA GLN A 389 -10.29 -12.71 7.47
C GLN A 389 -9.49 -12.40 6.21
N SER A 390 -8.28 -11.86 6.40
CA SER A 390 -7.38 -11.43 5.31
C SER A 390 -6.11 -12.28 5.29
N LEU A 391 -6.05 -13.35 4.48
CA LEU A 391 -4.85 -14.18 4.29
C LEU A 391 -4.77 -14.70 2.84
N PRO A 392 -3.73 -14.43 2.03
CA PRO A 392 -2.70 -13.39 2.11
C PRO A 392 -3.15 -12.04 1.51
N GLN A 393 -4.39 -11.94 1.00
CA GLN A 393 -4.92 -10.76 0.32
C GLN A 393 -5.99 -10.06 1.18
N ALA A 394 -6.20 -8.75 0.95
CA ALA A 394 -7.21 -7.98 1.66
C ALA A 394 -8.61 -8.58 1.50
N SER A 395 -9.32 -8.75 2.62
CA SER A 395 -10.71 -9.23 2.69
C SER A 395 -11.73 -8.18 2.26
N VAL A 396 -11.32 -6.91 2.17
CA VAL A 396 -12.16 -5.81 1.69
C VAL A 396 -11.48 -5.11 0.52
N VAL A 397 -12.22 -4.95 -0.57
CA VAL A 397 -11.79 -4.19 -1.75
C VAL A 397 -12.53 -2.87 -1.79
N ALA A 398 -11.82 -1.76 -1.62
CA ALA A 398 -12.37 -0.43 -1.85
C ALA A 398 -12.55 -0.18 -3.35
N LEU A 399 -13.73 0.31 -3.75
CA LEU A 399 -14.05 0.62 -5.14
C LEU A 399 -13.81 2.12 -5.42
N ALA A 400 -13.57 2.45 -6.69
CA ALA A 400 -13.29 3.83 -7.11
C ALA A 400 -14.47 4.79 -6.87
N ASN A 401 -15.69 4.28 -6.74
CA ASN A 401 -16.92 5.05 -6.53
C ASN A 401 -17.30 5.23 -5.05
N GLY A 402 -16.43 4.87 -4.10
CA GLY A 402 -16.68 5.01 -2.67
C GLY A 402 -17.32 3.80 -1.99
N HIS A 403 -17.75 2.79 -2.76
CA HIS A 403 -18.30 1.54 -2.21
C HIS A 403 -17.20 0.51 -1.95
N TYR A 404 -17.58 -0.68 -1.49
CA TYR A 404 -16.63 -1.74 -1.17
C TYR A 404 -17.21 -3.13 -1.42
N VAL A 405 -16.33 -4.12 -1.43
CA VAL A 405 -16.67 -5.54 -1.55
C VAL A 405 -15.99 -6.29 -0.42
N VAL A 406 -16.76 -7.11 0.31
CA VAL A 406 -16.24 -8.05 1.32
C VAL A 406 -16.09 -9.42 0.69
N LEU A 407 -14.94 -10.04 0.89
CA LEU A 407 -14.61 -11.38 0.45
C LEU A 407 -14.59 -12.28 1.67
N SER A 408 -15.38 -13.34 1.62
CA SER A 408 -15.54 -14.30 2.71
C SER A 408 -15.22 -15.68 2.17
N GLU A 409 -13.96 -15.92 1.86
CA GLU A 409 -13.49 -17.13 1.16
C GLU A 409 -13.75 -18.43 1.93
N ARG A 410 -13.87 -18.34 3.26
CA ARG A 410 -14.14 -19.49 4.16
C ARG A 410 -15.61 -19.65 4.54
N TRP A 411 -16.48 -18.86 3.92
CA TRP A 411 -17.90 -18.90 4.26
C TRP A 411 -18.53 -20.21 3.77
N ASP A 412 -19.26 -20.89 4.65
CA ASP A 412 -19.99 -22.11 4.32
C ASP A 412 -21.39 -21.80 3.78
N ASN A 413 -21.73 -22.40 2.65
CA ASN A 413 -23.09 -22.35 2.11
C ASN A 413 -23.95 -23.49 2.69
N GLY A 414 -24.35 -23.34 3.94
CA GLY A 414 -25.08 -24.37 4.68
C GLY A 414 -24.18 -25.56 5.04
N ALA A 415 -24.37 -26.69 4.36
CA ALA A 415 -23.52 -27.88 4.54
C ALA A 415 -22.30 -27.91 3.60
N THR A 416 -22.21 -26.94 2.68
CA THR A 416 -21.13 -26.85 1.70
C THR A 416 -19.98 -26.06 2.31
N ALA A 417 -18.98 -26.78 2.80
CA ALA A 417 -17.82 -26.18 3.47
C ALA A 417 -16.99 -25.31 2.52
N ASP A 418 -16.53 -24.15 3.00
CA ASP A 418 -15.62 -23.23 2.29
C ASP A 418 -16.09 -22.91 0.86
N ALA A 419 -17.40 -22.77 0.64
CA ALA A 419 -17.96 -22.38 -0.65
C ALA A 419 -17.52 -20.96 -1.05
N GLY A 420 -17.37 -20.10 -0.04
CA GLY A 420 -16.97 -18.72 -0.16
C GLY A 420 -18.08 -17.80 -0.66
N ALA A 421 -17.90 -16.50 -0.41
CA ALA A 421 -18.86 -15.47 -0.80
C ALA A 421 -18.19 -14.12 -1.12
N VAL A 422 -18.85 -13.37 -1.99
CA VAL A 422 -18.50 -11.99 -2.36
C VAL A 422 -19.73 -11.12 -2.16
N THR A 423 -19.63 -10.16 -1.24
CA THR A 423 -20.75 -9.29 -0.87
C THR A 423 -20.40 -7.84 -1.15
N TRP A 424 -21.24 -7.15 -1.91
CA TRP A 424 -21.09 -5.72 -2.11
C TRP A 424 -21.66 -4.95 -0.92
N GLY A 425 -20.97 -3.89 -0.51
CA GLY A 425 -21.40 -2.97 0.53
C GLY A 425 -21.41 -1.53 0.04
N SER A 426 -22.51 -0.83 0.30
CA SER A 426 -22.56 0.61 0.09
C SER A 426 -21.60 1.29 1.06
N GLY A 427 -20.62 2.05 0.58
CA GLY A 427 -19.75 2.86 1.45
C GLY A 427 -20.44 3.97 2.25
N VAL A 428 -21.78 4.08 2.23
CA VAL A 428 -22.57 4.99 3.08
C VAL A 428 -23.41 4.20 4.09
N SER A 429 -24.18 3.21 3.65
CA SER A 429 -25.11 2.45 4.51
C SER A 429 -24.57 1.10 4.99
N GLY A 430 -23.46 0.64 4.42
CA GLY A 430 -22.84 -0.66 4.71
C GLY A 430 -23.57 -1.84 4.08
N ALA A 431 -23.08 -3.03 4.39
CA ALA A 431 -23.76 -4.31 4.26
C ALA A 431 -24.03 -4.85 5.67
N ALA A 432 -25.20 -5.44 5.90
CA ALA A 432 -25.60 -5.97 7.20
C ALA A 432 -26.42 -7.26 7.08
N GLY A 433 -26.39 -8.08 8.12
CA GLY A 433 -27.07 -9.35 8.21
C GLY A 433 -26.18 -10.54 7.80
N THR A 434 -26.76 -11.74 7.85
CA THR A 434 -26.07 -12.98 7.46
C THR A 434 -25.82 -13.04 5.96
N ILE A 435 -24.65 -13.51 5.55
CA ILE A 435 -24.36 -13.81 4.14
C ILE A 435 -25.37 -14.86 3.63
N SER A 436 -25.86 -14.66 2.41
CA SER A 436 -26.74 -15.59 1.71
C SER A 436 -26.71 -15.36 0.19
N PRO A 437 -27.23 -16.29 -0.63
CA PRO A 437 -27.38 -16.05 -2.07
C PRO A 437 -28.26 -14.84 -2.43
N ALA A 438 -29.04 -14.29 -1.49
CA ALA A 438 -29.89 -13.13 -1.74
C ALA A 438 -29.13 -11.79 -1.69
N ASN A 439 -28.01 -11.73 -0.96
CA ASN A 439 -27.21 -10.51 -0.82
C ASN A 439 -25.77 -10.66 -1.34
N SER A 440 -25.36 -11.87 -1.72
CA SER A 440 -23.99 -12.19 -2.10
C SER A 440 -23.94 -13.10 -3.31
N LEU A 441 -22.87 -12.99 -4.07
CA LEU A 441 -22.44 -14.05 -4.98
C LEU A 441 -21.79 -15.14 -4.14
N VAL A 442 -22.21 -16.39 -4.28
CA VAL A 442 -21.73 -17.50 -3.45
C VAL A 442 -21.24 -18.67 -4.30
N GLY A 443 -20.26 -19.41 -3.76
CA GLY A 443 -19.91 -20.72 -4.29
C GLY A 443 -21.05 -21.73 -4.11
N SER A 444 -20.93 -22.84 -4.84
CA SER A 444 -21.95 -23.89 -4.91
C SER A 444 -21.41 -25.29 -4.58
N SER A 445 -20.08 -25.44 -4.53
CA SER A 445 -19.37 -26.68 -4.24
C SER A 445 -18.42 -26.49 -3.06
N THR A 446 -18.04 -27.60 -2.42
CA THR A 446 -17.03 -27.59 -1.34
C THR A 446 -15.69 -27.11 -1.89
N ASP A 447 -14.98 -26.29 -1.10
CA ASP A 447 -13.68 -25.72 -1.46
C ASP A 447 -13.69 -24.80 -2.70
N ASP A 448 -14.86 -24.31 -3.14
CA ASP A 448 -14.94 -23.28 -4.18
C ASP A 448 -14.16 -22.01 -3.77
N GLN A 449 -14.10 -21.70 -2.47
CA GLN A 449 -13.32 -20.61 -1.87
C GLN A 449 -13.49 -19.25 -2.56
N LEU A 450 -14.73 -18.95 -2.99
CA LEU A 450 -15.03 -17.74 -3.73
C LEU A 450 -14.56 -16.48 -2.98
N GLY A 451 -13.63 -15.74 -3.59
CA GLY A 451 -13.01 -14.53 -3.03
C GLY A 451 -11.52 -14.66 -2.68
N ALA A 452 -10.99 -15.88 -2.60
CA ALA A 452 -9.59 -16.14 -2.23
C ALA A 452 -8.56 -15.68 -3.27
N PHE A 453 -8.95 -15.70 -4.55
CA PHE A 453 -8.02 -15.55 -5.66
C PHE A 453 -7.97 -14.11 -6.17
N ARG A 454 -7.95 -13.94 -7.50
CA ARG A 454 -7.71 -12.64 -8.13
C ARG A 454 -8.95 -11.77 -8.06
N LYS A 455 -8.70 -10.47 -7.89
CA LYS A 455 -9.73 -9.45 -7.77
C LYS A 455 -9.17 -8.13 -8.25
N VAL A 456 -10.00 -7.38 -8.98
CA VAL A 456 -9.60 -6.08 -9.49
C VAL A 456 -10.77 -5.12 -9.40
N ALA A 457 -10.56 -3.99 -8.73
CA ALA A 457 -11.47 -2.85 -8.81
C ALA A 457 -11.22 -2.10 -10.13
N LEU A 458 -12.29 -1.77 -10.84
CA LEU A 458 -12.24 -1.07 -12.11
C LEU A 458 -12.33 0.44 -11.87
N ALA A 459 -11.71 1.24 -12.74
CA ALA A 459 -11.70 2.70 -12.63
C ALA A 459 -13.11 3.33 -12.69
N ASN A 460 -14.08 2.63 -13.28
CA ASN A 460 -15.47 3.06 -13.35
C ASN A 460 -16.31 2.71 -12.10
N GLY A 461 -15.69 2.13 -11.06
CA GLY A 461 -16.35 1.79 -9.80
C GLY A 461 -16.91 0.36 -9.73
N ASN A 462 -16.89 -0.40 -10.83
CA ASN A 462 -17.24 -1.83 -10.82
C ASN A 462 -16.05 -2.68 -10.38
N TYR A 463 -16.21 -4.00 -10.34
CA TYR A 463 -15.14 -4.92 -9.96
C TYR A 463 -15.22 -6.24 -10.73
N VAL A 464 -14.12 -7.01 -10.72
CA VAL A 464 -14.08 -8.36 -11.27
C VAL A 464 -13.43 -9.30 -10.26
N ILE A 465 -14.07 -10.43 -10.00
CA ILE A 465 -13.55 -11.51 -9.16
C ILE A 465 -13.22 -12.70 -10.06
N GLY A 466 -11.98 -13.18 -9.98
CA GLY A 466 -11.54 -14.41 -10.62
C GLY A 466 -11.52 -15.54 -9.60
N ASN A 467 -12.11 -16.68 -9.94
CA ASN A 467 -12.13 -17.89 -9.12
C ASN A 467 -11.64 -19.08 -9.97
N PRO A 468 -10.32 -19.25 -10.16
CA PRO A 468 -9.76 -20.25 -11.07
C PRO A 468 -10.02 -21.69 -10.65
N VAL A 469 -10.18 -21.96 -9.35
CA VAL A 469 -10.43 -23.33 -8.84
C VAL A 469 -11.92 -23.69 -8.79
N TRP A 470 -12.80 -22.81 -9.28
CA TRP A 470 -14.24 -23.07 -9.27
C TRP A 470 -14.62 -24.29 -10.13
N ASP A 471 -15.48 -25.14 -9.60
CA ASP A 471 -16.00 -26.31 -10.31
C ASP A 471 -17.29 -25.99 -11.08
N ASN A 472 -17.29 -26.23 -12.40
CA ASN A 472 -18.48 -26.08 -13.24
C ASN A 472 -19.24 -27.41 -13.34
N GLY A 473 -19.98 -27.74 -12.28
CA GLY A 473 -20.67 -29.03 -12.17
C GLY A 473 -19.66 -30.18 -12.00
N ALA A 474 -19.54 -31.05 -13.00
CA ALA A 474 -18.58 -32.16 -12.97
C ALA A 474 -17.17 -31.79 -13.51
N LEU A 475 -17.00 -30.55 -13.99
CA LEU A 475 -15.73 -30.07 -14.53
C LEU A 475 -14.91 -29.42 -13.41
N SER A 476 -13.93 -30.16 -12.90
CA SER A 476 -13.06 -29.66 -11.83
C SER A 476 -12.19 -28.49 -12.30
N ASN A 477 -12.07 -27.43 -11.50
CA ASN A 477 -11.23 -26.27 -11.79
C ASN A 477 -11.47 -25.63 -13.18
N ALA A 478 -12.70 -25.67 -13.68
CA ALA A 478 -13.06 -24.96 -14.91
C ALA A 478 -12.80 -23.45 -14.76
N GLY A 479 -12.99 -22.94 -13.55
CA GLY A 479 -12.75 -21.56 -13.16
C GLY A 479 -13.81 -20.60 -13.67
N ALA A 480 -13.83 -19.41 -13.07
CA ALA A 480 -14.76 -18.34 -13.40
C ALA A 480 -14.14 -16.95 -13.29
N ALA A 481 -14.61 -16.02 -14.11
CA ALA A 481 -14.39 -14.58 -13.96
C ALA A 481 -15.75 -13.88 -13.91
N THR A 482 -16.08 -13.32 -12.75
CA THR A 482 -17.37 -12.69 -12.49
C THR A 482 -17.22 -11.18 -12.46
N TRP A 483 -17.98 -10.50 -13.31
CA TRP A 483 -18.14 -9.05 -13.22
C TRP A 483 -19.12 -8.70 -12.10
N GLY A 484 -18.73 -7.73 -11.28
CA GLY A 484 -19.48 -7.23 -10.14
C GLY A 484 -20.00 -5.82 -10.37
N ASN A 485 -21.30 -5.62 -10.17
CA ASN A 485 -21.88 -4.28 -10.23
C ASN A 485 -21.46 -3.45 -9.01
N GLY A 486 -20.71 -2.38 -9.24
CA GLY A 486 -20.21 -1.47 -8.22
C GLY A 486 -21.26 -0.64 -7.50
N SER A 487 -22.52 -0.66 -7.94
CA SER A 487 -23.64 0.13 -7.37
C SER A 487 -24.70 -0.72 -6.65
N GLY A 488 -24.58 -2.04 -6.68
CA GLY A 488 -25.57 -2.93 -6.03
C GLY A 488 -25.14 -4.39 -5.90
N GLY A 489 -23.92 -4.73 -6.27
CA GLY A 489 -23.37 -6.08 -6.23
C GLY A 489 -23.92 -7.02 -7.31
N THR A 490 -23.34 -8.22 -7.32
CA THR A 490 -23.85 -9.38 -8.05
C THR A 490 -24.22 -10.43 -7.01
N VAL A 491 -25.37 -11.07 -7.16
CA VAL A 491 -25.92 -12.03 -6.17
C VAL A 491 -26.31 -13.36 -6.82
N GLY A 492 -26.50 -14.38 -5.97
CA GLY A 492 -26.89 -15.73 -6.37
C GLY A 492 -25.72 -16.70 -6.42
N ALA A 493 -25.99 -17.95 -6.79
CA ALA A 493 -24.94 -18.94 -6.98
C ALA A 493 -24.08 -18.59 -8.20
N LEU A 494 -22.76 -18.72 -8.06
CA LEU A 494 -21.81 -18.62 -9.16
C LEU A 494 -22.18 -19.64 -10.26
N SER A 495 -22.34 -19.17 -11.49
CA SER A 495 -22.68 -20.02 -12.63
C SER A 495 -22.36 -19.35 -13.97
N ALA A 496 -22.49 -20.10 -15.06
CA ALA A 496 -22.39 -19.55 -16.42
C ALA A 496 -23.42 -18.44 -16.71
N ALA A 497 -24.50 -18.31 -15.93
CA ALA A 497 -25.51 -17.27 -16.13
C ALA A 497 -25.04 -15.88 -15.67
N ASN A 498 -24.09 -15.80 -14.73
CA ASN A 498 -23.59 -14.55 -14.18
C ASN A 498 -22.08 -14.35 -14.35
N SER A 499 -21.37 -15.35 -14.89
CA SER A 499 -19.91 -15.34 -14.99
C SER A 499 -19.42 -15.91 -16.31
N LEU A 500 -18.24 -15.46 -16.73
CA LEU A 500 -17.47 -16.11 -17.77
C LEU A 500 -16.83 -17.37 -17.16
N VAL A 501 -17.08 -18.55 -17.74
CA VAL A 501 -16.63 -19.83 -17.16
C VAL A 501 -15.83 -20.67 -18.14
N GLY A 502 -14.98 -21.55 -17.59
CA GLY A 502 -14.36 -22.62 -18.36
C GLY A 502 -15.37 -23.64 -18.87
N SER A 503 -15.00 -24.31 -19.95
CA SER A 503 -15.77 -25.37 -20.61
C SER A 503 -15.15 -26.76 -20.46
N SER A 504 -13.93 -26.84 -19.93
CA SER A 504 -13.19 -28.08 -19.65
C SER A 504 -12.58 -28.05 -18.24
N ALA A 505 -12.17 -29.22 -17.75
CA ALA A 505 -11.44 -29.30 -16.49
C ALA A 505 -10.08 -28.59 -16.61
N ASP A 506 -9.65 -27.93 -15.54
CA ASP A 506 -8.37 -27.20 -15.46
C ASP A 506 -8.21 -26.03 -16.46
N ASP A 507 -9.31 -25.49 -17.00
CA ASP A 507 -9.32 -24.25 -17.78
C ASP A 507 -8.85 -23.03 -16.94
N LEU A 508 -9.11 -23.08 -15.62
CA LEU A 508 -8.66 -22.10 -14.61
C LEU A 508 -9.09 -20.64 -14.89
N ILE A 509 -10.24 -20.40 -15.54
CA ILE A 509 -10.69 -19.04 -15.89
C ILE A 509 -10.65 -18.11 -14.68
N GLY A 510 -10.16 -16.87 -14.88
CA GLY A 510 -9.98 -15.89 -13.80
C GLY A 510 -8.59 -15.92 -13.13
N ASN A 511 -7.71 -16.85 -13.52
CA ASN A 511 -6.33 -16.91 -13.02
C ASN A 511 -5.44 -15.74 -13.47
N ALA A 512 -5.79 -14.99 -14.51
CA ALA A 512 -5.18 -13.70 -14.80
C ALA A 512 -6.26 -12.67 -15.09
N LEU A 513 -6.21 -11.55 -14.36
CA LEU A 513 -7.07 -10.40 -14.52
C LEU A 513 -6.21 -9.14 -14.58
N THR A 514 -6.50 -8.29 -15.56
CA THR A 514 -5.87 -6.98 -15.73
C THR A 514 -6.96 -5.95 -15.92
N ALA A 515 -6.98 -4.89 -15.11
CA ALA A 515 -7.84 -3.73 -15.36
C ALA A 515 -7.07 -2.65 -16.10
N PHE A 516 -7.81 -1.88 -16.90
CA PHE A 516 -7.31 -0.78 -17.68
C PHE A 516 -7.85 0.56 -17.17
N ALA A 517 -7.16 1.64 -17.52
CA ALA A 517 -7.48 2.98 -17.03
C ALA A 517 -8.85 3.51 -17.49
N ASP A 518 -9.40 2.97 -18.58
CA ASP A 518 -10.74 3.30 -19.09
C ASP A 518 -11.86 2.53 -18.37
N GLY A 519 -11.53 1.69 -17.38
CA GLY A 519 -12.47 0.88 -16.64
C GLY A 519 -12.80 -0.47 -17.28
N SER A 520 -12.21 -0.80 -18.44
CA SER A 520 -12.29 -2.15 -19.01
C SER A 520 -11.33 -3.12 -18.29
N TYR A 521 -11.45 -4.41 -18.59
CA TYR A 521 -10.59 -5.45 -18.04
C TYR A 521 -10.34 -6.56 -19.05
N ALA A 522 -9.23 -7.27 -18.92
CA ALA A 522 -8.96 -8.49 -19.67
C ALA A 522 -8.74 -9.67 -18.72
N THR A 523 -9.17 -10.84 -19.15
CA THR A 523 -8.73 -12.11 -18.59
C THR A 523 -7.91 -12.89 -19.61
N TYR A 524 -6.81 -13.48 -19.15
CA TYR A 524 -5.92 -14.29 -19.98
C TYR A 524 -5.68 -15.64 -19.31
N ASN A 525 -5.95 -16.71 -20.04
CA ASN A 525 -5.86 -18.06 -19.55
C ASN A 525 -5.09 -18.91 -20.54
N GLY A 526 -3.79 -19.12 -20.29
CA GLY A 526 -2.94 -19.96 -21.13
C GLY A 526 -3.29 -21.45 -21.07
N THR A 527 -4.01 -21.88 -20.03
CA THR A 527 -4.42 -23.29 -19.81
C THR A 527 -5.77 -23.65 -20.42
N TRP A 528 -6.50 -22.67 -20.97
CA TRP A 528 -7.83 -22.92 -21.51
C TRP A 528 -7.82 -23.88 -22.71
N ASP A 529 -8.75 -24.82 -22.75
CA ASP A 529 -8.88 -25.86 -23.77
C ASP A 529 -9.86 -25.49 -24.89
N ASN A 530 -9.43 -25.64 -26.15
CA ASN A 530 -10.31 -25.45 -27.32
C ASN A 530 -10.88 -26.80 -27.78
N GLY A 531 -11.90 -27.29 -27.08
CA GLY A 531 -12.46 -28.62 -27.33
C GLY A 531 -11.42 -29.71 -27.06
N GLY A 532 -11.01 -30.49 -28.07
CA GLY A 532 -9.97 -31.51 -27.92
C GLY A 532 -8.53 -30.99 -27.88
N MET A 533 -8.31 -29.68 -28.06
CA MET A 533 -6.98 -29.07 -28.07
C MET A 533 -6.61 -28.57 -26.66
N LEU A 534 -5.76 -29.33 -25.98
CA LEU A 534 -5.31 -29.02 -24.62
C LEU A 534 -4.49 -27.72 -24.56
N ASN A 535 -4.73 -26.88 -23.57
CA ASN A 535 -4.00 -25.63 -23.27
C ASN A 535 -3.80 -24.76 -24.51
N ALA A 536 -4.86 -24.57 -25.29
CA ALA A 536 -4.84 -23.72 -26.48
C ALA A 536 -4.65 -22.25 -26.11
N GLY A 537 -5.20 -21.85 -24.96
CA GLY A 537 -5.15 -20.51 -24.42
C GLY A 537 -6.30 -19.63 -24.93
N ALA A 538 -6.80 -18.74 -24.07
CA ALA A 538 -7.83 -17.76 -24.42
C ALA A 538 -7.53 -16.39 -23.78
N ALA A 539 -7.88 -15.34 -24.52
CA ALA A 539 -7.83 -13.96 -24.05
C ALA A 539 -9.18 -13.28 -24.29
N THR A 540 -9.75 -12.69 -23.25
CA THR A 540 -11.09 -12.11 -23.27
C THR A 540 -11.03 -10.67 -22.78
N LEU A 541 -11.66 -9.74 -23.51
CA LEU A 541 -11.79 -8.33 -23.11
C LEU A 541 -13.22 -8.07 -22.64
N GLY A 542 -13.37 -7.58 -21.41
CA GLY A 542 -14.63 -7.07 -20.87
C GLY A 542 -14.61 -5.54 -20.77
N LEU A 543 -15.69 -4.89 -21.22
CA LEU A 543 -15.78 -3.42 -21.28
C LEU A 543 -16.05 -2.75 -19.92
N GLY A 544 -16.16 -3.54 -18.84
CA GLY A 544 -16.30 -3.06 -17.47
C GLY A 544 -17.62 -2.38 -17.11
N GLY A 545 -18.43 -1.96 -18.08
CA GLY A 545 -19.77 -1.40 -17.87
C GLY A 545 -20.91 -2.41 -17.94
N GLN A 546 -20.65 -3.64 -18.37
CA GLN A 546 -21.62 -4.72 -18.49
C GLN A 546 -20.98 -6.06 -18.11
N PRO A 547 -21.75 -7.02 -17.57
CA PRO A 547 -21.25 -8.35 -17.28
C PRO A 547 -20.95 -9.11 -18.57
N LEU A 548 -19.88 -9.91 -18.54
CA LEU A 548 -19.62 -10.93 -19.52
C LEU A 548 -19.96 -12.29 -18.92
N THR A 549 -20.85 -13.05 -19.57
CA THR A 549 -21.37 -14.31 -19.06
C THR A 549 -21.28 -15.43 -20.10
N GLY A 550 -21.41 -16.67 -19.64
CA GLY A 550 -21.36 -17.87 -20.48
C GLY A 550 -19.95 -18.44 -20.66
N PRO A 551 -19.79 -19.47 -21.51
CA PRO A 551 -18.49 -20.06 -21.77
C PRO A 551 -17.60 -19.13 -22.60
N VAL A 552 -16.28 -19.34 -22.51
CA VAL A 552 -15.31 -18.78 -23.44
C VAL A 552 -15.57 -19.31 -24.85
N THR A 553 -15.77 -18.40 -25.81
CA THR A 553 -16.11 -18.73 -27.21
C THR A 553 -15.41 -17.78 -28.19
N PRO A 554 -15.29 -18.12 -29.48
CA PRO A 554 -14.69 -17.21 -30.47
C PRO A 554 -15.45 -15.89 -30.66
N SER A 555 -16.72 -15.81 -30.23
CA SER A 555 -17.51 -14.58 -30.28
C SER A 555 -17.21 -13.58 -29.17
N ASN A 556 -16.61 -14.04 -28.05
CA ASN A 556 -16.26 -13.16 -26.93
C ASN A 556 -14.74 -13.11 -26.66
N SER A 557 -13.95 -14.01 -27.25
CA SER A 557 -12.55 -14.20 -26.89
C SER A 557 -11.66 -14.48 -28.11
N VAL A 558 -10.39 -14.07 -28.01
CA VAL A 558 -9.34 -14.57 -28.91
C VAL A 558 -8.90 -15.93 -28.40
N ILE A 559 -9.12 -16.95 -29.22
CA ILE A 559 -8.82 -18.34 -28.89
C ILE A 559 -7.56 -18.81 -29.62
N GLY A 560 -6.68 -19.48 -28.89
CA GLY A 560 -5.53 -20.19 -29.44
C GLY A 560 -5.94 -21.41 -30.27
N GLY A 561 -5.07 -21.78 -31.21
CA GLY A 561 -5.34 -22.85 -32.18
C GLY A 561 -4.31 -23.96 -32.16
N VAL A 562 -3.45 -23.97 -31.13
CA VAL A 562 -2.29 -24.85 -30.98
C VAL A 562 -2.08 -25.14 -29.50
N THR A 563 -1.78 -26.40 -29.18
CA THR A 563 -1.52 -26.87 -27.83
C THR A 563 -0.31 -26.19 -27.19
N GLY A 564 -0.45 -25.76 -25.94
CA GLY A 564 0.64 -25.23 -25.12
C GLY A 564 1.10 -23.81 -25.50
N SER A 565 0.26 -23.01 -26.14
CA SER A 565 0.63 -21.65 -26.55
C SER A 565 0.28 -20.63 -25.47
N SER A 566 1.29 -20.14 -24.75
CA SER A 566 1.18 -18.97 -23.87
C SER A 566 1.57 -17.71 -24.66
N GLY A 567 0.63 -16.79 -24.78
CA GLY A 567 0.73 -15.54 -25.51
C GLY A 567 0.76 -14.33 -24.59
N THR A 568 1.10 -13.16 -25.13
CA THR A 568 1.03 -11.88 -24.42
C THR A 568 -0.18 -11.08 -24.88
N ILE A 569 -0.79 -10.30 -23.99
CA ILE A 569 -1.87 -9.38 -24.32
C ILE A 569 -1.42 -7.93 -24.17
N ASP A 570 -1.91 -7.05 -25.05
CA ASP A 570 -1.79 -5.60 -24.97
C ASP A 570 -3.12 -4.95 -25.39
N TYR A 571 -3.40 -3.73 -24.95
CA TYR A 571 -4.71 -3.09 -25.13
C TYR A 571 -4.60 -1.64 -25.63
N ASP A 572 -5.29 -1.34 -26.73
CA ASP A 572 -5.44 0.02 -27.29
C ASP A 572 -6.80 0.62 -26.83
N PRO A 573 -6.82 1.41 -25.73
CA PRO A 573 -8.05 1.97 -25.18
C PRO A 573 -8.74 2.96 -26.14
N ALA A 574 -7.98 3.62 -27.02
CA ALA A 574 -8.56 4.60 -27.95
C ALA A 574 -9.47 3.95 -29.01
N ARG A 575 -9.38 2.62 -29.18
CA ARG A 575 -10.13 1.87 -30.18
C ARG A 575 -10.81 0.61 -29.62
N LEU A 576 -10.76 0.40 -28.30
CA LEU A 576 -11.29 -0.81 -27.64
C LEU A 576 -10.76 -2.11 -28.26
N ARG A 577 -9.45 -2.17 -28.53
CA ARG A 577 -8.82 -3.30 -29.22
C ARG A 577 -7.83 -4.04 -28.34
N LEU A 578 -8.04 -5.34 -28.17
CA LEU A 578 -7.10 -6.24 -27.54
C LEU A 578 -6.18 -6.86 -28.61
N ALA A 579 -4.87 -6.64 -28.47
CA ALA A 579 -3.84 -7.32 -29.24
C ALA A 579 -3.35 -8.54 -28.48
N VAL A 580 -3.35 -9.70 -29.12
CA VAL A 580 -2.96 -10.97 -28.52
C VAL A 580 -1.87 -11.61 -29.37
N GLY A 581 -0.67 -11.70 -28.80
CA GLY A 581 0.44 -12.44 -29.39
C GLY A 581 0.18 -13.94 -29.31
N ARG A 582 0.28 -14.65 -30.43
CA ARG A 582 0.05 -16.11 -30.51
C ARG A 582 1.32 -16.79 -31.02
N PRO A 583 2.34 -17.00 -30.15
CA PRO A 583 3.66 -17.43 -30.58
C PRO A 583 3.64 -18.82 -31.23
N GLY A 584 2.81 -19.75 -30.74
CA GLY A 584 2.67 -21.08 -31.36
C GLY A 584 2.11 -21.07 -32.79
N ALA A 585 1.47 -19.97 -33.20
CA ALA A 585 0.92 -19.78 -34.55
C ALA A 585 1.67 -18.69 -35.35
N ASN A 586 2.72 -18.09 -34.78
CA ASN A 586 3.49 -16.98 -35.37
C ASN A 586 2.65 -15.79 -35.87
N ILE A 587 1.57 -15.42 -35.16
CA ILE A 587 0.71 -14.29 -35.51
C ILE A 587 0.38 -13.41 -34.29
N VAL A 588 -0.08 -12.19 -34.56
CA VAL A 588 -0.79 -11.34 -33.60
C VAL A 588 -2.25 -11.26 -34.06
N SER A 589 -3.17 -11.59 -33.16
CA SER A 589 -4.61 -11.42 -33.40
C SER A 589 -5.07 -10.11 -32.76
N LEU A 590 -5.92 -9.36 -33.46
CA LEU A 590 -6.57 -8.16 -32.94
C LEU A 590 -8.06 -8.46 -32.75
N LEU A 591 -8.55 -8.31 -31.54
CA LEU A 591 -9.98 -8.34 -31.24
C LEU A 591 -10.47 -6.91 -31.06
N THR A 592 -11.48 -6.53 -31.84
CA THR A 592 -12.24 -5.29 -31.61
C THR A 592 -13.58 -5.72 -31.03
N VAL A 593 -13.94 -5.16 -29.88
CA VAL A 593 -15.25 -5.40 -29.29
C VAL A 593 -16.17 -4.30 -29.80
N ASP A 594 -17.07 -4.64 -30.71
CA ASP A 594 -18.14 -3.72 -31.12
C ASP A 594 -19.08 -3.54 -29.92
N LEU A 595 -19.39 -2.29 -29.58
CA LEU A 595 -20.41 -1.99 -28.57
C LEU A 595 -21.72 -2.62 -29.07
N PRO A 596 -22.39 -3.49 -28.31
CA PRO A 596 -23.79 -3.76 -28.58
C PRO A 596 -24.49 -2.42 -28.44
N ASP A 597 -25.08 -1.93 -29.52
CA ASP A 597 -26.01 -0.82 -29.47
C ASP A 597 -27.00 -1.10 -28.33
N ALA A 598 -27.21 -0.10 -27.48
CA ALA A 598 -28.29 -0.09 -26.52
C ALA A 598 -29.63 -0.16 -27.28
N LEU A 599 -30.11 -1.36 -27.63
CA LEU A 599 -31.44 -1.59 -28.16
C LEU A 599 -31.86 -3.06 -27.95
N PHE A 600 -32.96 -3.22 -27.18
CA PHE A 600 -33.71 -4.44 -26.86
C PHE A 600 -33.19 -5.27 -25.68
N GLY A 601 -33.17 -4.63 -24.51
CA GLY A 601 -33.17 -5.26 -23.19
C GLY A 601 -34.56 -5.27 -22.56
N ASP A 602 -35.60 -5.55 -23.34
CA ASP A 602 -36.96 -5.81 -22.89
C ASP A 602 -37.64 -6.74 -23.90
N GLY A 603 -37.87 -7.98 -23.47
CA GLY A 603 -38.61 -8.96 -24.23
C GLY A 603 -40.01 -8.45 -24.57
N PHE A 604 -40.23 -8.22 -25.86
CA PHE A 604 -41.49 -8.50 -26.53
C PHE A 604 -41.20 -9.45 -27.70
N GLU A 605 -41.11 -10.74 -27.37
CA GLU A 605 -41.95 -11.82 -27.94
C GLU A 605 -42.17 -12.89 -26.87
#